data_AF-A0A0Q4N982-F1
#
_entry.id   AF-A0A0Q4N982-F1
#
_cell.length_a   1.000
_cell.length_b   1.000
_cell.length_c   1.000
_cell.angle_alpha   90.00
_cell.angle_beta   90.00
_cell.angle_gamma   90.00
#
_symmetry.space_group_name_H-M   'P 1'
#
loop_
_entity.id
_entity.type
_entity.pdbx_description
1 polymer ?
#
loop_
_entity_poly.entity_id
_entity_poly.type
_entity_poly.pdbx_seq_one_letter_code
_entity_poly.pdbx_strand_id
1 'polypeptide(L)'
;MNTLLIPFMANNVNMSPSVHVFGTLSMTGLAGFGHAVVRMISSVIGLPLADHGVALALTEHHYFPHYQRPSWTKRPLYAKAVGGAPVQEFRIGSLAGFAIVRFEAKDEAFIAVRQQLSLISHNLGKLRLAGGQFFPDPRGVKLFENDSDGALALAKVPYDARVYVDHTHLIQRYALHHGVDDLEALLALVTQPNTPDTPRIAEAPDGQSVLVAECGEQVPEQALEMLSDDLEFDFSIFDSEDEWGDVDAQVLLDQEGWLEEYFGRLIPVDIGYRLLEEPVQRRHRYTDEHPYPHAYAEPVTGLARLQIVASCRKQAAPIFWTRQSSFPYLTVTGRNS
;
A
#
# COMPACT_ATOMS: atom_id res chain seq x y z
N MET A 1 6.66 8.84 19.07
CA MET A 1 5.72 8.33 18.05
C MET A 1 5.28 6.92 18.44
N ASN A 2 4.02 6.59 18.20
CA ASN A 2 3.40 5.32 18.58
C ASN A 2 2.71 4.68 17.38
N THR A 3 2.54 3.36 17.41
CA THR A 3 1.83 2.64 16.34
C THR A 3 0.72 1.75 16.89
N LEU A 4 -0.37 1.66 16.13
CA LEU A 4 -1.45 0.70 16.34
C LEU A 4 -1.44 -0.30 15.18
N LEU A 5 -1.16 -1.56 15.47
CA LEU A 5 -1.26 -2.66 14.53
C LEU A 5 -2.67 -3.25 14.58
N ILE A 6 -3.32 -3.33 13.42
CA ILE A 6 -4.70 -3.78 13.28
C ILE A 6 -4.75 -4.91 12.24
N PRO A 7 -4.80 -6.18 12.67
CA PRO A 7 -5.11 -7.29 11.77
C PRO A 7 -6.55 -7.16 11.28
N PHE A 8 -6.78 -7.36 10.00
CA PHE A 8 -8.09 -7.13 9.39
C PHE A 8 -8.37 -8.02 8.18
N MET A 9 -9.66 -8.13 7.87
CA MET A 9 -10.17 -8.45 6.55
C MET A 9 -11.06 -7.30 6.06
N ALA A 10 -11.10 -7.03 4.77
CA ALA A 10 -11.98 -6.05 4.18
C ALA A 10 -12.64 -6.61 2.91
N ASN A 11 -13.94 -6.33 2.73
CA ASN A 11 -14.73 -6.80 1.60
C ASN A 11 -15.38 -5.63 0.87
N ASN A 12 -15.63 -5.80 -0.43
CA ASN A 12 -16.20 -4.76 -1.30
C ASN A 12 -15.34 -3.47 -1.31
N VAL A 13 -14.02 -3.62 -1.19
CA VAL A 13 -13.07 -2.51 -1.27
C VAL A 13 -13.05 -2.01 -2.71
N ASN A 14 -13.09 -0.69 -2.91
CA ASN A 14 -12.95 -0.13 -4.26
C ASN A 14 -11.52 -0.38 -4.79
N MET A 15 -11.43 -1.15 -5.88
CA MET A 15 -10.18 -1.47 -6.58
C MET A 15 -10.00 -0.66 -7.88
N SER A 16 -10.81 0.37 -8.07
CA SER A 16 -10.69 1.35 -9.15
C SER A 16 -10.53 2.75 -8.55
N PRO A 17 -9.35 3.05 -7.98
CA PRO A 17 -9.15 4.32 -7.28
C PRO A 17 -9.16 5.52 -8.22
N SER A 18 -8.73 5.35 -9.48
CA SER A 18 -8.77 6.38 -10.52
C SER A 18 -9.21 5.78 -11.86
N VAL A 19 -9.33 6.62 -12.88
CA VAL A 19 -9.63 6.18 -14.26
C VAL A 19 -8.43 5.51 -14.94
N HIS A 20 -7.22 5.66 -14.38
CA HIS A 20 -5.97 5.16 -14.95
C HIS A 20 -5.44 3.90 -14.25
N VAL A 21 -5.82 3.68 -13.00
CA VAL A 21 -5.27 2.60 -12.16
C VAL A 21 -6.39 1.68 -11.69
N PHE A 22 -6.15 0.37 -11.81
CA PHE A 22 -7.08 -0.68 -11.39
C PHE A 22 -6.35 -1.80 -10.65
N GLY A 23 -7.07 -2.48 -9.77
CA GLY A 23 -6.55 -3.64 -9.03
C GLY A 23 -5.71 -3.26 -7.82
N THR A 24 -5.68 -1.99 -7.41
CA THR A 24 -4.96 -1.50 -6.24
C THR A 24 -5.86 -0.64 -5.37
N LEU A 25 -5.48 -0.47 -4.10
CA LEU A 25 -6.12 0.46 -3.18
C LEU A 25 -5.67 1.90 -3.51
N SER A 26 -6.57 2.90 -3.37
CA SER A 26 -6.14 4.31 -3.36
C SER A 26 -5.28 4.59 -2.14
N MET A 27 -4.09 5.19 -2.33
CA MET A 27 -3.25 5.61 -1.20
C MET A 27 -3.88 6.77 -0.43
N THR A 28 -4.72 7.59 -1.07
CA THR A 28 -5.55 8.56 -0.34
C THR A 28 -6.66 7.93 0.46
N GLY A 29 -7.28 6.87 -0.08
CA GLY A 29 -8.24 6.05 0.66
C GLY A 29 -7.60 5.39 1.90
N LEU A 30 -6.35 4.94 1.78
CA LEU A 30 -5.56 4.42 2.89
C LEU A 30 -5.28 5.52 3.93
N ALA A 31 -4.70 6.65 3.52
CA ALA A 31 -4.41 7.77 4.42
C ALA A 31 -5.67 8.28 5.14
N GLY A 32 -6.79 8.40 4.42
CA GLY A 32 -8.08 8.77 4.98
C GLY A 32 -8.61 7.76 6.01
N PHE A 33 -8.35 6.47 5.81
CA PHE A 33 -8.62 5.44 6.82
C PHE A 33 -7.76 5.61 8.07
N GLY A 34 -6.45 5.81 7.92
CA GLY A 34 -5.54 6.10 9.05
C GLY A 34 -6.00 7.30 9.86
N HIS A 35 -6.33 8.39 9.18
CA HIS A 35 -6.89 9.60 9.80
C HIS A 35 -8.20 9.32 10.55
N ALA A 36 -9.11 8.54 9.96
CA ALA A 36 -10.37 8.16 10.59
C ALA A 36 -10.17 7.31 11.84
N VAL A 37 -9.17 6.41 11.85
CA VAL A 37 -8.77 5.64 13.03
C VAL A 37 -8.29 6.58 14.14
N VAL A 38 -7.35 7.48 13.85
CA VAL A 38 -6.81 8.43 14.85
C VAL A 38 -7.93 9.33 15.42
N ARG A 39 -8.81 9.85 14.56
CA ARG A 39 -9.96 10.66 14.99
C ARG A 39 -10.94 9.86 15.86
N MET A 40 -11.21 8.60 15.51
CA MET A 40 -12.06 7.72 16.31
C MET A 40 -11.44 7.48 17.68
N ILE A 41 -10.15 7.16 17.75
CA ILE A 41 -9.43 6.95 19.01
C ILE A 41 -9.50 8.23 19.86
N SER A 42 -9.18 9.39 19.28
CA SER A 42 -9.25 10.68 19.96
C SER A 42 -10.64 10.96 20.54
N SER A 43 -11.70 10.63 19.80
CA SER A 43 -13.08 10.76 20.29
C SER A 43 -13.42 9.78 21.41
N VAL A 44 -12.85 8.58 21.41
CA VAL A 44 -13.09 7.55 22.44
C VAL A 44 -12.40 7.95 23.75
N ILE A 45 -11.13 8.38 23.68
CA ILE A 45 -10.35 8.76 24.86
C ILE A 45 -10.62 10.19 25.35
N GLY A 46 -11.22 11.05 24.52
CA GLY A 46 -11.49 12.45 24.84
C GLY A 46 -10.27 13.37 24.82
N LEU A 47 -9.16 12.93 24.22
CA LEU A 47 -7.87 13.63 24.17
C LEU A 47 -7.35 13.72 22.73
N PRO A 48 -6.67 14.81 22.35
CA PRO A 48 -6.16 14.99 21.00
C PRO A 48 -5.00 14.04 20.70
N LEU A 49 -4.98 13.54 19.45
CA LEU A 49 -3.89 12.75 18.88
C LEU A 49 -3.48 13.37 17.55
N ALA A 50 -2.19 13.33 17.22
CA ALA A 50 -1.73 13.74 15.89
C ALA A 50 -1.56 12.52 14.98
N ASP A 51 -2.13 12.59 13.78
CA ASP A 51 -2.02 11.57 12.73
C ASP A 51 -0.70 11.76 11.98
N HIS A 52 0.09 10.69 11.88
CA HIS A 52 1.40 10.66 11.24
C HIS A 52 1.49 9.59 10.15
N GLY A 53 0.35 9.14 9.63
CA GLY A 53 0.26 8.26 8.48
C GLY A 53 -0.06 6.82 8.81
N VAL A 54 -0.13 6.02 7.75
CA VAL A 54 -0.59 4.64 7.82
C VAL A 54 0.14 3.77 6.79
N ALA A 55 0.46 2.55 7.19
CA ALA A 55 1.01 1.53 6.31
C ALA A 55 -0.01 0.39 6.16
N LEU A 56 0.08 -0.30 5.03
CA LEU A 56 -0.76 -1.45 4.73
C LEU A 56 0.11 -2.63 4.31
N ALA A 57 0.09 -3.70 5.11
CA ALA A 57 0.69 -4.98 4.77
C ALA A 57 -0.42 -5.96 4.40
N LEU A 58 -0.30 -6.62 3.26
CA LEU A 58 -1.29 -7.57 2.73
C LEU A 58 -0.75 -8.99 2.77
N THR A 59 -1.59 -9.90 3.27
CA THR A 59 -1.40 -11.35 3.14
C THR A 59 -2.28 -11.92 2.03
N GLU A 60 -3.44 -11.31 1.78
CA GLU A 60 -4.35 -11.68 0.69
C GLU A 60 -4.83 -10.45 -0.06
N HIS A 61 -4.87 -10.56 -1.39
CA HIS A 61 -5.38 -9.52 -2.28
C HIS A 61 -6.19 -10.17 -3.40
N HIS A 62 -7.52 -10.20 -3.24
CA HIS A 62 -8.43 -10.75 -4.23
C HIS A 62 -9.13 -9.64 -5.01
N TYR A 63 -8.86 -9.59 -6.30
CA TYR A 63 -9.55 -8.70 -7.23
C TYR A 63 -10.71 -9.45 -7.89
N PHE A 64 -11.91 -8.89 -7.79
CA PHE A 64 -13.09 -9.46 -8.43
C PHE A 64 -13.59 -8.50 -9.52
N PRO A 65 -13.45 -8.87 -10.81
CA PRO A 65 -14.14 -8.17 -11.87
C PRO A 65 -15.63 -8.54 -11.79
N HIS A 66 -16.36 -7.83 -10.92
CA HIS A 66 -17.79 -8.02 -10.76
C HIS A 66 -18.55 -6.76 -11.18
N TYR A 67 -19.65 -6.96 -11.88
CA TYR A 67 -20.63 -5.90 -12.09
C TYR A 67 -21.44 -5.73 -10.81
N GLN A 68 -21.27 -4.63 -10.08
CA GLN A 68 -22.32 -4.25 -9.13
C GLN A 68 -23.52 -3.73 -9.92
N ARG A 69 -24.59 -4.53 -9.97
CA ARG A 69 -25.90 -3.97 -10.32
C ARG A 69 -26.23 -2.91 -9.28
N PRO A 70 -26.52 -1.65 -9.66
CA PRO A 70 -26.91 -0.64 -8.68
C PRO A 70 -28.09 -1.18 -7.88
N SER A 71 -27.91 -1.34 -6.57
CA SER A 71 -29.03 -1.63 -5.68
C SER A 71 -29.98 -0.44 -5.78
N TRP A 72 -31.28 -0.69 -5.96
CA TRP A 72 -32.33 0.33 -6.04
C TRP A 72 -32.48 1.08 -4.71
N THR A 73 -31.46 1.82 -4.28
CA THR A 73 -31.49 2.63 -3.06
C THR A 73 -32.10 3.99 -3.38
N LYS A 74 -33.38 3.93 -3.73
CA LYS A 74 -34.44 4.91 -3.44
C LYS A 74 -35.71 4.33 -4.05
N ARG A 75 -36.68 3.94 -3.21
CA ARG A 75 -38.08 3.94 -3.66
C ARG A 75 -38.36 5.38 -4.11
N PRO A 76 -38.67 5.63 -5.39
CA PRO A 76 -39.00 6.99 -5.80
C PRO A 76 -40.32 7.34 -5.12
N LEU A 77 -40.34 8.46 -4.39
CA LEU A 77 -41.59 9.07 -3.89
C LEU A 77 -42.52 9.50 -5.04
N TYR A 78 -42.08 9.42 -6.29
CA TYR A 78 -42.91 9.64 -7.46
C TYR A 78 -42.64 8.59 -8.52
N ALA A 79 -43.62 7.72 -8.71
CA ALA A 79 -43.73 6.83 -9.85
C ALA A 79 -43.80 7.63 -11.15
N LYS A 80 -42.65 7.91 -11.78
CA LYS A 80 -42.56 8.31 -13.19
C LYS A 80 -41.31 7.70 -13.82
N ALA A 81 -41.56 6.97 -14.91
CA ALA A 81 -40.64 6.31 -15.83
C ALA A 81 -39.94 5.03 -15.32
N VAL A 82 -40.48 3.90 -15.77
CA VAL A 82 -39.91 2.56 -15.72
C VAL A 82 -38.75 2.50 -16.73
N GLY A 83 -37.57 2.90 -16.28
CA GLY A 83 -36.30 2.71 -16.96
C GLY A 83 -35.23 2.58 -15.87
N GLY A 84 -34.41 1.53 -15.90
CA GLY A 84 -33.38 1.33 -14.88
C GLY A 84 -32.40 2.50 -14.82
N ALA A 85 -31.77 2.72 -13.66
CA ALA A 85 -30.60 3.59 -13.60
C ALA A 85 -29.50 3.06 -14.54
N PRO A 86 -28.69 3.93 -15.15
CA PRO A 86 -27.60 3.47 -16.02
C PRO A 86 -26.71 2.50 -15.23
N VAL A 87 -26.42 1.35 -15.84
CA VAL A 87 -25.49 0.36 -15.27
C VAL A 87 -24.12 1.02 -15.17
N GLN A 88 -23.56 1.03 -13.97
CA GLN A 88 -22.20 1.50 -13.71
C GLN A 88 -21.33 0.30 -13.33
N GLU A 89 -20.15 0.21 -13.92
CA GLU A 89 -19.17 -0.81 -13.58
C GLU A 89 -18.38 -0.36 -12.34
N PHE A 90 -18.40 -1.18 -11.30
CA PHE A 90 -17.58 -0.97 -10.10
C PHE A 90 -16.65 -2.16 -9.94
N ARG A 91 -15.34 -1.91 -9.82
CA ARG A 91 -14.36 -2.96 -9.58
C ARG A 91 -14.10 -3.07 -8.10
N ILE A 92 -14.40 -4.23 -7.52
CA ILE A 92 -14.31 -4.45 -6.09
C ILE A 92 -13.36 -5.60 -5.77
N GLY A 93 -12.84 -5.62 -4.56
CA GLY A 93 -12.00 -6.69 -4.09
C GLY A 93 -12.17 -6.97 -2.60
N SER A 94 -11.46 -8.02 -2.18
CA SER A 94 -11.27 -8.38 -0.78
C SER A 94 -9.79 -8.33 -0.44
N LEU A 95 -9.49 -7.82 0.75
CA LEU A 95 -8.14 -7.67 1.28
C LEU A 95 -8.07 -8.36 2.64
N ALA A 96 -6.95 -9.00 2.94
CA ALA A 96 -6.62 -9.40 4.30
C ALA A 96 -5.17 -9.03 4.61
N GLY A 97 -4.91 -8.68 5.87
CA GLY A 97 -3.58 -8.33 6.32
C GLY A 97 -3.60 -7.44 7.55
N PHE A 98 -2.73 -6.43 7.57
CA PHE A 98 -2.45 -5.59 8.71
C PHE A 98 -2.41 -4.11 8.31
N ALA A 99 -3.19 -3.29 8.97
CA ALA A 99 -3.03 -1.83 8.92
C ALA A 99 -2.17 -1.40 10.11
N ILE A 100 -1.15 -0.58 9.85
CA ILE A 100 -0.29 -0.01 10.88
C ILE A 100 -0.54 1.49 10.89
N VAL A 101 -1.18 2.01 11.93
CA VAL A 101 -1.50 3.43 12.05
C VAL A 101 -0.47 4.09 12.95
N ARG A 102 0.24 5.11 12.45
CA ARG A 102 1.24 5.88 13.18
C ARG A 102 0.61 7.17 13.70
N PHE A 103 0.80 7.44 14.99
CA PHE A 103 0.26 8.63 15.62
C PHE A 103 1.13 9.11 16.77
N GLU A 104 0.94 10.36 17.15
CA GLU A 104 1.58 10.99 18.29
C GLU A 104 0.56 11.21 19.40
N ALA A 105 0.96 10.87 20.62
CA ALA A 105 0.16 11.02 21.82
C ALA A 105 1.08 11.52 22.94
N LYS A 106 0.61 12.50 23.72
CA LYS A 106 1.21 12.83 25.02
C LYS A 106 1.00 11.67 26.00
N ASP A 107 1.80 11.58 27.06
CA ASP A 107 1.77 10.49 28.04
C ASP A 107 0.36 10.16 28.55
N GLU A 108 -0.41 11.18 28.93
CA GLU A 108 -1.80 11.01 29.40
C GLU A 108 -2.70 10.39 28.33
N ALA A 109 -2.61 10.87 27.09
CA ALA A 109 -3.37 10.34 25.97
C ALA A 109 -2.95 8.91 25.64
N PHE A 110 -1.65 8.59 25.67
CA PHE A 110 -1.15 7.24 25.43
C PHE A 110 -1.64 6.26 26.50
N ILE A 111 -1.60 6.66 27.78
CA ILE A 111 -2.15 5.87 28.89
C ILE A 111 -3.65 5.61 28.67
N ALA A 112 -4.42 6.63 28.27
CA ALA A 112 -5.85 6.49 27.98
C ALA A 112 -6.13 5.54 26.80
N VAL A 113 -5.36 5.62 25.72
CA VAL A 113 -5.44 4.68 24.58
C VAL A 113 -5.22 3.26 25.07
N ARG A 114 -4.18 3.02 25.88
CA ARG A 114 -3.86 1.71 26.42
C ARG A 114 -4.98 1.17 27.32
N GLN A 115 -5.57 2.00 28.17
CA GLN A 115 -6.68 1.62 29.06
C GLN A 115 -7.97 1.31 28.28
N GLN A 116 -8.21 2.00 27.16
CA GLN A 116 -9.43 1.86 26.35
C GLN A 116 -9.22 0.99 25.09
N LEU A 117 -8.11 0.26 24.99
CA LEU A 117 -7.74 -0.50 23.79
C LEU A 117 -8.83 -1.50 23.37
N SER A 118 -9.54 -2.11 24.32
CA SER A 118 -10.65 -3.04 24.04
C SER A 118 -11.83 -2.34 23.34
N LEU A 119 -12.23 -1.16 23.83
CA LEU A 119 -13.29 -0.35 23.25
C LEU A 119 -12.89 0.20 21.88
N ILE A 120 -11.64 0.67 21.75
CA ILE A 120 -11.05 1.11 20.48
C ILE A 120 -11.12 -0.03 19.46
N SER A 121 -10.66 -1.22 19.83
CA SER A 121 -10.62 -2.39 18.96
C SER A 121 -12.01 -2.81 18.48
N HIS A 122 -13.03 -2.71 19.33
CA HIS A 122 -14.42 -2.95 18.95
C HIS A 122 -14.95 -1.87 17.99
N ASN A 123 -14.62 -0.60 18.23
CA ASN A 123 -15.08 0.52 17.40
C ASN A 123 -14.43 0.57 16.01
N LEU A 124 -13.26 -0.05 15.80
CA LEU A 124 -12.62 -0.15 14.49
C LEU A 124 -13.56 -0.79 13.43
N GLY A 125 -14.41 -1.74 13.81
CA GLY A 125 -15.37 -2.38 12.90
C GLY A 125 -16.49 -1.47 12.38
N LYS A 126 -16.59 -0.24 12.89
CA LYS A 126 -17.52 0.79 12.40
C LYS A 126 -16.95 1.57 11.20
N LEU A 127 -15.65 1.45 10.97
CA LEU A 127 -14.95 2.16 9.89
C LEU A 127 -15.10 1.42 8.55
N ARG A 128 -14.71 2.11 7.48
CA ARG A 128 -14.67 1.58 6.12
C ARG A 128 -13.30 1.82 5.52
N LEU A 129 -12.84 0.90 4.69
CA LEU A 129 -11.59 1.01 3.94
C LEU A 129 -11.92 1.17 2.44
N ALA A 130 -11.61 2.34 1.88
CA ALA A 130 -11.94 2.71 0.50
C ALA A 130 -13.38 2.32 0.06
N GLY A 131 -14.36 2.67 0.90
CA GLY A 131 -15.78 2.38 0.69
C GLY A 131 -16.25 0.99 1.11
N GLY A 132 -15.31 0.03 1.23
CA GLY A 132 -15.56 -1.35 1.64
C GLY A 132 -15.81 -1.53 3.14
N GLN A 133 -16.38 -2.68 3.50
CA GLN A 133 -16.58 -3.07 4.90
C GLN A 133 -15.27 -3.53 5.51
N PHE A 134 -14.95 -3.04 6.71
CA PHE A 134 -13.71 -3.34 7.43
C PHE A 134 -14.00 -4.22 8.64
N PHE A 135 -13.36 -5.39 8.70
CA PHE A 135 -13.52 -6.40 9.74
C PHE A 135 -12.19 -6.58 10.48
N PRO A 136 -11.92 -5.81 11.53
CA PRO A 136 -10.73 -6.00 12.35
C PRO A 136 -10.84 -7.30 13.16
N ASP A 137 -9.72 -7.94 13.49
CA ASP A 137 -9.66 -8.92 14.59
C ASP A 137 -9.34 -8.20 15.90
N PRO A 138 -10.32 -7.97 16.79
CA PRO A 138 -10.11 -7.18 18.01
C PRO A 138 -9.10 -7.80 18.97
N ARG A 139 -8.89 -9.13 18.89
CA ARG A 139 -7.92 -9.86 19.74
C ARG A 139 -6.49 -9.68 19.26
N GLY A 140 -6.31 -9.35 17.99
CA GLY A 140 -5.02 -9.17 17.35
C GLY A 140 -4.51 -7.73 17.36
N VAL A 141 -5.34 -6.76 17.77
CA VAL A 141 -4.96 -5.34 17.84
C VAL A 141 -3.88 -5.13 18.90
N LYS A 142 -2.77 -4.49 18.51
CA LYS A 142 -1.61 -4.25 19.39
C LYS A 142 -1.17 -2.80 19.31
N LEU A 143 -0.82 -2.25 20.47
CA LEU A 143 -0.28 -0.90 20.63
C LEU A 143 1.21 -0.99 20.93
N PHE A 144 2.02 -0.20 20.21
CA PHE A 144 3.46 -0.09 20.45
C PHE A 144 3.84 1.35 20.77
N GLU A 145 4.65 1.50 21.81
CA GLU A 145 5.23 2.77 22.23
C GLU A 145 6.59 2.95 21.58
N ASN A 146 6.98 4.19 21.27
CA ASN A 146 8.29 4.53 20.69
C ASN A 146 8.61 3.80 19.37
N ASP A 147 7.61 3.67 18.50
CA ASP A 147 7.71 2.97 17.21
C ASP A 147 7.60 3.97 16.03
N SER A 148 8.57 4.86 15.86
CA SER A 148 8.55 5.90 14.82
C SER A 148 8.45 5.34 13.39
N ASP A 149 9.20 4.28 13.13
CA ASP A 149 9.38 3.71 11.80
C ASP A 149 8.52 2.46 11.60
N GLY A 150 7.72 2.09 12.61
CA GLY A 150 6.82 0.95 12.53
C GLY A 150 7.54 -0.40 12.63
N ALA A 151 8.81 -0.42 13.03
CA ALA A 151 9.62 -1.63 13.12
C ALA A 151 9.05 -2.64 14.13
N LEU A 152 8.55 -2.17 15.29
CA LEU A 152 7.96 -3.04 16.31
C LEU A 152 6.64 -3.65 15.82
N ALA A 153 5.80 -2.85 15.15
CA ALA A 153 4.58 -3.32 14.53
C ALA A 153 4.85 -4.28 13.37
N LEU A 154 5.76 -3.92 12.46
CA LEU A 154 6.19 -4.74 11.33
C LEU A 154 6.70 -6.09 11.80
N ALA A 155 7.44 -6.16 12.91
CA ALA A 155 7.95 -7.41 13.49
C ALA A 155 6.86 -8.44 13.85
N LYS A 156 5.60 -8.02 13.96
CA LYS A 156 4.45 -8.92 14.22
C LYS A 156 3.68 -9.34 12.97
N VAL A 157 4.02 -8.79 11.81
CA VAL A 157 3.43 -9.15 10.52
C VAL A 157 4.14 -10.40 9.96
N PRO A 158 3.47 -11.28 9.17
CA PRO A 158 4.16 -12.38 8.48
C PRO A 158 5.28 -11.88 7.57
N TYR A 159 6.37 -12.64 7.46
CA TYR A 159 7.56 -12.24 6.70
C TYR A 159 7.28 -12.11 5.20
N ASP A 160 6.38 -12.92 4.68
CA ASP A 160 5.97 -13.04 3.28
C ASP A 160 4.86 -12.06 2.86
N ALA A 161 4.28 -11.33 3.82
CA ALA A 161 3.30 -10.30 3.54
C ALA A 161 3.91 -9.15 2.71
N ARG A 162 3.08 -8.44 1.94
CA ARG A 162 3.50 -7.37 1.03
C ARG A 162 3.04 -6.00 1.52
N VAL A 163 3.96 -5.06 1.65
CA VAL A 163 3.71 -3.68 2.09
C VAL A 163 3.75 -2.75 0.88
N TYR A 164 2.81 -1.80 0.81
CA TYR A 164 2.90 -0.70 -0.15
C TYR A 164 3.97 0.28 0.31
N VAL A 165 5.04 0.45 -0.48
CA VAL A 165 6.12 1.41 -0.22
C VAL A 165 6.20 2.42 -1.36
N ASP A 166 6.14 3.70 -1.04
CA ASP A 166 6.16 4.78 -2.04
C ASP A 166 7.51 4.84 -2.79
N HIS A 167 7.42 4.79 -4.11
CA HIS A 167 8.55 4.91 -5.03
C HIS A 167 8.27 5.92 -6.15
N THR A 168 7.34 6.87 -5.92
CA THR A 168 6.94 7.87 -6.92
C THR A 168 8.13 8.68 -7.46
N HIS A 169 9.16 8.89 -6.65
CA HIS A 169 10.39 9.56 -7.05
C HIS A 169 11.17 8.87 -8.19
N LEU A 170 11.00 7.55 -8.37
CA LEU A 170 11.64 6.81 -9.45
C LEU A 170 11.13 7.24 -10.83
N ILE A 171 9.88 7.70 -10.94
CA ILE A 171 9.31 8.20 -12.20
C ILE A 171 10.16 9.36 -12.71
N GLN A 172 10.37 10.38 -11.87
CA GLN A 172 11.14 11.58 -12.23
C GLN A 172 12.61 11.25 -12.49
N ARG A 173 13.20 10.34 -11.70
CA ARG A 173 14.59 9.89 -11.89
C ARG A 173 14.77 9.21 -13.24
N TYR A 174 13.86 8.30 -13.59
CA TYR A 174 13.88 7.58 -14.87
C TYR A 174 13.65 8.53 -16.04
N ALA A 175 12.64 9.40 -15.95
CA ALA A 175 12.33 10.41 -16.95
C ALA A 175 13.56 11.28 -17.28
N LEU A 176 14.24 11.79 -16.24
CA LEU A 176 15.44 12.62 -16.38
C LEU A 176 16.59 11.84 -17.02
N HIS A 177 16.84 10.60 -16.58
CA HIS A 177 17.95 9.78 -17.05
C HIS A 177 17.80 9.38 -18.52
N HIS A 178 16.58 9.02 -18.94
CA HIS A 178 16.30 8.52 -20.29
C HIS A 178 15.78 9.61 -21.25
N GLY A 179 15.57 10.84 -20.77
CA GLY A 179 15.06 11.95 -21.57
C GLY A 179 13.63 11.74 -22.08
N VAL A 180 12.82 11.02 -21.32
CA VAL A 180 11.41 10.69 -21.62
C VAL A 180 10.47 11.47 -20.69
N ASP A 181 9.17 11.49 -21.01
CA ASP A 181 8.18 12.10 -20.11
C ASP A 181 7.80 11.18 -18.93
N ASP A 182 7.12 11.74 -17.92
CA ASP A 182 6.73 11.01 -16.70
C ASP A 182 5.78 9.83 -16.99
N LEU A 183 4.95 9.91 -18.04
CA LEU A 183 4.03 8.84 -18.40
C LEU A 183 4.77 7.68 -19.08
N GLU A 184 5.66 8.00 -20.02
CA GLU A 184 6.56 7.03 -20.65
C GLU A 184 7.45 6.35 -19.61
N ALA A 185 8.00 7.12 -18.66
CA ALA A 185 8.76 6.59 -17.53
C ALA A 185 7.91 5.65 -16.66
N LEU A 186 6.70 6.06 -16.29
CA LEU A 186 5.79 5.24 -15.50
C LEU A 186 5.44 3.93 -16.22
N LEU A 187 5.13 4.00 -17.52
CA LEU A 187 4.83 2.81 -18.32
C LEU A 187 6.05 1.91 -18.37
N ALA A 188 7.23 2.43 -18.71
CA ALA A 188 8.46 1.68 -18.75
C ALA A 188 8.74 0.94 -17.44
N LEU A 189 8.61 1.61 -16.29
CA LEU A 189 8.84 1.03 -14.95
C LEU A 189 7.82 -0.06 -14.56
N VAL A 190 6.63 -0.07 -15.16
CA VAL A 190 5.55 -1.02 -14.81
C VAL A 190 5.43 -2.16 -15.84
N THR A 191 5.84 -1.93 -17.09
CA THR A 191 5.67 -2.89 -18.20
C THR A 191 6.88 -3.76 -18.46
N GLN A 192 7.93 -3.71 -17.64
CA GLN A 192 9.13 -4.49 -17.90
C GLN A 192 8.77 -5.97 -18.01
N PRO A 193 9.12 -6.62 -19.13
CA PRO A 193 8.80 -8.02 -19.33
C PRO A 193 9.61 -8.83 -18.34
N ASN A 194 8.95 -9.72 -17.60
CA ASN A 194 9.63 -10.87 -16.98
C ASN A 194 10.47 -11.52 -18.08
N THR A 195 11.78 -11.30 -18.08
CA THR A 195 12.68 -12.09 -18.90
C THR A 195 12.55 -13.54 -18.42
N PRO A 196 12.33 -14.52 -19.31
CA PRO A 196 11.99 -15.89 -18.93
C PRO A 196 13.13 -16.65 -18.23
N ASP A 197 14.27 -16.02 -17.97
CA ASP A 197 15.44 -16.62 -17.32
C ASP A 197 15.34 -16.65 -15.79
N THR A 198 14.14 -16.64 -15.24
CA THR A 198 13.93 -16.94 -13.82
C THR A 198 14.02 -18.46 -13.64
N PRO A 199 15.02 -19.01 -12.94
CA PRO A 199 15.06 -20.44 -12.68
C PRO A 199 13.84 -20.83 -11.85
N ARG A 200 12.90 -21.55 -12.48
CA ARG A 200 11.74 -22.11 -11.78
C ARG A 200 12.18 -23.36 -11.03
N ILE A 201 11.90 -23.41 -9.73
CA ILE A 201 11.94 -24.67 -9.01
C ILE A 201 10.71 -25.47 -9.46
N ALA A 202 10.92 -26.45 -10.33
CA ALA A 202 9.91 -27.44 -10.64
C ALA A 202 10.07 -28.63 -9.69
N GLU A 203 9.00 -29.04 -9.02
CA GLU A 203 8.97 -30.31 -8.30
C GLU A 203 8.96 -31.45 -9.33
N ALA A 204 10.01 -32.26 -9.33
CA ALA A 204 10.00 -33.52 -10.06
C ALA A 204 8.98 -34.48 -9.39
N PRO A 205 8.34 -35.38 -10.16
CA PRO A 205 7.30 -36.31 -9.67
C PRO A 205 7.76 -37.28 -8.55
N ASP A 206 9.03 -37.23 -8.18
CA ASP A 206 9.76 -38.03 -7.21
C ASP A 206 10.23 -37.24 -5.97
N GLY A 207 9.85 -35.96 -5.84
CA GLY A 207 10.04 -35.19 -4.60
C GLY A 207 11.44 -34.62 -4.35
N GLN A 208 12.31 -34.62 -5.35
CA GLN A 208 13.56 -33.86 -5.36
C GLN A 208 13.42 -32.63 -6.27
N SER A 209 13.81 -31.47 -5.75
CA SER A 209 13.87 -30.21 -6.48
C SER A 209 15.12 -30.17 -7.37
N VAL A 210 14.93 -30.08 -8.69
CA VAL A 210 16.00 -29.97 -9.67
C VAL A 210 15.90 -28.61 -10.36
N LEU A 211 17.01 -27.87 -10.42
CA LEU A 211 17.12 -26.65 -11.23
C LEU A 211 17.21 -27.06 -12.70
N VAL A 212 16.14 -26.82 -13.46
CA VAL A 212 16.12 -27.06 -14.91
C VAL A 212 16.38 -25.73 -15.61
N ALA A 213 17.60 -25.54 -16.10
CA ALA A 213 17.86 -24.55 -17.14
C ALA A 213 17.46 -25.17 -18.48
N GLU A 214 16.45 -24.63 -19.16
CA GLU A 214 16.18 -24.97 -20.56
C GLU A 214 17.19 -24.26 -21.46
N CYS A 215 18.43 -24.74 -21.42
CA CYS A 215 19.37 -24.63 -22.53
C CYS A 215 20.25 -25.87 -22.45
N GLY A 216 20.19 -26.69 -23.49
CA GLY A 216 20.74 -28.04 -23.53
C GLY A 216 22.26 -28.13 -23.52
N GLU A 217 22.90 -27.68 -22.45
CA GLU A 217 24.28 -28.01 -22.11
C GLU A 217 24.31 -28.73 -20.76
N GLN A 218 24.87 -29.95 -20.77
CA GLN A 218 25.10 -30.72 -19.55
C GLN A 218 26.15 -29.99 -18.70
N VAL A 219 25.73 -29.49 -17.54
CA VAL A 219 26.67 -29.01 -16.51
C VAL A 219 27.35 -30.23 -15.89
N PRO A 220 28.70 -30.29 -15.83
CA PRO A 220 29.42 -31.43 -15.24
C PRO A 220 29.10 -31.57 -13.74
N GLU A 221 28.98 -32.82 -13.25
CA GLU A 221 28.71 -33.18 -11.84
C GLU A 221 29.63 -32.49 -10.81
N GLN A 222 30.79 -31.98 -11.22
CA GLN A 222 31.73 -31.25 -10.37
C GLN A 222 31.24 -29.87 -9.90
N ALA A 223 30.21 -29.29 -10.53
CA ALA A 223 29.63 -28.00 -10.09
C ALA A 223 28.64 -28.15 -8.91
N LEU A 224 28.14 -29.37 -8.65
CA LEU A 224 27.18 -29.64 -7.57
C LEU A 224 27.85 -29.80 -6.20
N GLU A 225 29.13 -30.21 -6.14
CA GLU A 225 29.88 -30.32 -4.88
C GLU A 225 30.40 -28.97 -4.36
N MET A 226 30.39 -27.90 -5.16
CA MET A 226 30.75 -26.55 -4.71
C MET A 226 29.59 -25.77 -4.07
N LEU A 227 28.40 -26.35 -4.00
CA LEU A 227 27.21 -25.72 -3.41
C LEU A 227 26.88 -26.23 -1.99
N SER A 228 27.59 -27.25 -1.49
CA SER A 228 27.30 -27.86 -0.19
C SER A 228 28.13 -27.36 0.98
N ASP A 229 29.27 -26.70 0.74
CA ASP A 229 30.12 -26.18 1.81
C ASP A 229 30.29 -24.66 1.67
N ASP A 230 29.83 -23.94 2.69
CA ASP A 230 30.05 -22.51 2.97
C ASP A 230 29.57 -21.49 1.91
N LEU A 231 28.24 -21.27 1.85
CA LEU A 231 27.69 -19.98 1.43
C LEU A 231 27.96 -18.92 2.51
N GLU A 232 29.23 -18.55 2.69
CA GLU A 232 29.58 -17.19 3.13
C GLU A 232 29.19 -16.26 1.97
N PHE A 233 27.94 -15.78 2.02
CA PHE A 233 27.44 -14.76 1.10
C PHE A 233 28.33 -13.53 1.20
N ASP A 234 28.97 -13.17 0.09
CA ASP A 234 29.70 -11.92 -0.03
C ASP A 234 28.70 -10.75 -0.04
N PHE A 235 28.51 -10.13 1.13
CA PHE A 235 27.64 -8.97 1.35
C PHE A 235 28.31 -7.64 1.00
N SER A 236 29.50 -7.64 0.40
CA SER A 236 30.26 -6.40 0.12
C SER A 236 29.58 -5.43 -0.86
N ILE A 237 28.56 -5.87 -1.63
CA ILE A 237 27.68 -4.98 -2.42
C ILE A 237 26.73 -4.14 -1.53
N PHE A 238 26.52 -4.56 -0.28
CA PHE A 238 25.53 -3.96 0.64
C PHE A 238 26.15 -3.37 1.92
N ASP A 239 27.48 -3.45 2.09
CA ASP A 239 28.23 -2.90 3.23
C ASP A 239 28.70 -1.45 3.03
N SER A 240 28.24 -0.75 1.99
CA SER A 240 28.36 0.70 1.98
C SER A 240 27.29 1.28 2.91
N GLU A 241 27.69 1.55 4.16
CA GLU A 241 26.87 2.19 5.21
C GLU A 241 26.37 3.60 4.86
N ASP A 242 26.63 4.10 3.66
CA ASP A 242 26.12 5.36 3.15
C ASP A 242 25.30 5.11 1.88
N GLU A 243 24.09 5.67 1.85
CA GLU A 243 23.28 5.92 0.64
C GLU A 243 22.60 4.72 -0.05
N TRP A 244 21.39 4.39 0.41
CA TRP A 244 20.28 4.08 -0.52
C TRP A 244 19.80 5.34 -1.29
N GLY A 245 20.65 6.36 -1.42
CA GLY A 245 20.45 7.51 -2.29
C GLY A 245 20.65 7.16 -3.76
N ASP A 246 21.45 6.14 -4.08
CA ASP A 246 21.95 5.96 -5.46
C ASP A 246 22.07 4.51 -5.92
N VAL A 247 20.99 3.72 -5.77
CA VAL A 247 20.89 2.52 -6.61
C VAL A 247 20.40 2.95 -7.99
N ASP A 248 21.30 2.81 -8.98
CA ASP A 248 21.02 3.09 -10.39
C ASP A 248 19.78 2.30 -10.83
N ALA A 249 18.86 2.98 -11.51
CA ALA A 249 17.66 2.35 -12.04
C ALA A 249 18.03 1.13 -12.86
N GLN A 250 19.11 1.20 -13.66
CA GLN A 250 19.59 0.10 -14.51
C GLN A 250 20.01 -1.16 -13.72
N VAL A 251 20.61 -1.00 -12.54
CA VAL A 251 21.00 -2.14 -11.69
C VAL A 251 19.79 -2.87 -11.11
N LEU A 252 18.68 -2.16 -10.88
CA LEU A 252 17.39 -2.78 -10.53
C LEU A 252 16.76 -3.53 -11.71
N LEU A 253 17.12 -3.17 -12.95
CA LEU A 253 16.60 -3.78 -14.19
C LEU A 253 17.39 -5.00 -14.65
N ASP A 254 18.64 -5.14 -14.25
CA ASP A 254 19.52 -6.18 -14.81
C ASP A 254 19.50 -7.50 -14.00
N GLN A 255 18.73 -7.59 -12.90
CA GLN A 255 18.77 -8.72 -11.94
C GLN A 255 17.34 -9.22 -11.56
N GLU A 256 16.52 -9.60 -12.54
CA GLU A 256 15.05 -9.48 -12.39
C GLU A 256 14.32 -10.67 -11.72
N GLY A 257 14.88 -11.87 -11.65
CA GLY A 257 14.16 -13.02 -11.09
C GLY A 257 14.04 -13.04 -9.56
N TRP A 258 15.17 -12.83 -8.88
CA TRP A 258 15.26 -12.91 -7.41
C TRP A 258 14.93 -11.57 -6.73
N LEU A 259 15.08 -10.43 -7.44
CA LEU A 259 14.73 -9.12 -6.89
C LEU A 259 13.22 -8.89 -6.80
N GLU A 260 12.40 -9.36 -7.74
CA GLU A 260 10.94 -9.27 -7.58
C GLU A 260 10.44 -10.17 -6.44
N GLU A 261 11.01 -11.37 -6.32
CA GLU A 261 10.69 -12.29 -5.25
C GLU A 261 11.11 -11.73 -3.88
N TYR A 262 12.22 -11.02 -3.76
CA TYR A 262 12.72 -10.51 -2.47
C TYR A 262 12.31 -9.06 -2.16
N PHE A 263 12.42 -8.16 -3.13
CA PHE A 263 12.12 -6.72 -2.99
C PHE A 263 10.70 -6.35 -3.44
N GLY A 264 10.01 -7.21 -4.19
CA GLY A 264 8.64 -6.96 -4.64
C GLY A 264 8.52 -6.23 -5.97
N ARG A 265 7.27 -6.02 -6.40
CA ARG A 265 6.93 -5.51 -7.73
C ARG A 265 6.55 -4.04 -7.72
N LEU A 266 6.98 -3.29 -8.74
CA LEU A 266 6.53 -1.93 -9.00
C LEU A 266 5.13 -1.92 -9.61
N ILE A 267 4.24 -1.10 -9.03
CA ILE A 267 2.84 -0.97 -9.43
C ILE A 267 2.43 0.50 -9.47
N PRO A 268 1.58 0.89 -10.44
CA PRO A 268 0.99 2.21 -10.45
C PRO A 268 -0.07 2.31 -9.34
N VAL A 269 -0.10 3.44 -8.65
CA VAL A 269 -1.06 3.69 -7.56
C VAL A 269 -1.64 5.10 -7.67
N ASP A 270 -2.88 5.28 -7.23
CA ASP A 270 -3.48 6.60 -7.05
C ASP A 270 -2.93 7.23 -5.76
N ILE A 271 -2.21 8.34 -5.90
CA ILE A 271 -1.53 9.00 -4.77
C ILE A 271 -2.20 10.31 -4.36
N GLY A 272 -3.18 10.80 -5.10
CA GLY A 272 -3.92 11.99 -4.72
C GLY A 272 -4.50 12.78 -5.85
N TYR A 273 -4.55 14.09 -5.66
CA TYR A 273 -5.32 14.98 -6.51
C TYR A 273 -4.53 16.22 -6.87
N ARG A 274 -4.66 16.67 -8.12
CA ARG A 274 -4.27 17.99 -8.58
C ARG A 274 -5.51 18.87 -8.64
N LEU A 275 -5.51 19.96 -7.90
CA LEU A 275 -6.58 20.95 -7.93
C LEU A 275 -6.58 21.66 -9.28
N LEU A 276 -7.75 21.77 -9.89
CA LEU A 276 -7.97 22.47 -11.16
C LEU A 276 -8.32 23.95 -10.95
N GLU A 277 -8.59 24.32 -9.71
CA GLU A 277 -9.02 25.65 -9.29
C GLU A 277 -8.67 25.88 -7.82
N GLU A 278 -8.67 27.14 -7.41
CA GLU A 278 -8.54 27.52 -6.01
C GLU A 278 -9.75 27.02 -5.19
N PRO A 279 -9.54 26.54 -3.95
CA PRO A 279 -10.63 26.14 -3.07
C PRO A 279 -11.58 27.29 -2.76
N VAL A 280 -12.87 27.14 -3.12
CA VAL A 280 -13.90 28.16 -2.90
C VAL A 280 -15.09 27.62 -2.13
N GLN A 281 -15.79 28.49 -1.40
CA GLN A 281 -16.99 28.11 -0.66
C GLN A 281 -18.14 27.77 -1.62
N ARG A 282 -18.66 26.55 -1.56
CA ARG A 282 -19.78 26.07 -2.39
C ARG A 282 -20.86 25.45 -1.53
N ARG A 283 -22.12 25.61 -1.95
CA ARG A 283 -23.24 24.88 -1.35
C ARG A 283 -23.10 23.41 -1.69
N HIS A 284 -22.90 22.56 -0.68
CA HIS A 284 -22.70 21.13 -0.85
C HIS A 284 -23.99 20.37 -0.55
N ARG A 285 -24.28 19.29 -1.31
CA ARG A 285 -25.50 18.49 -1.16
C ARG A 285 -25.60 17.74 0.18
N TYR A 286 -24.47 17.56 0.88
CA TYR A 286 -24.36 16.68 2.04
C TYR A 286 -24.14 17.38 3.37
N THR A 287 -23.97 18.71 3.38
CA THR A 287 -23.64 19.45 4.60
C THR A 287 -24.11 20.89 4.48
N ASP A 288 -25.32 21.16 4.97
CA ASP A 288 -25.67 22.53 5.41
C ASP A 288 -24.86 22.92 6.67
N GLU A 289 -24.14 21.97 7.29
CA GLU A 289 -23.49 22.11 8.59
C GLU A 289 -21.94 22.25 8.57
N HIS A 290 -21.26 22.10 7.42
CA HIS A 290 -19.78 22.18 7.36
C HIS A 290 -19.26 23.05 6.19
N PRO A 291 -18.55 24.16 6.48
CA PRO A 291 -18.10 25.17 5.50
C PRO A 291 -16.69 24.88 4.94
N TYR A 292 -16.37 23.62 4.61
CA TYR A 292 -15.07 23.34 4.01
C TYR A 292 -15.03 23.85 2.57
N PRO A 293 -13.94 24.52 2.15
CA PRO A 293 -13.82 24.99 0.78
C PRO A 293 -13.75 23.79 -0.18
N HIS A 294 -14.30 23.97 -1.37
CA HIS A 294 -14.40 22.96 -2.41
C HIS A 294 -13.60 23.38 -3.64
N ALA A 295 -12.86 22.44 -4.23
CA ALA A 295 -12.21 22.58 -5.53
C ALA A 295 -12.47 21.33 -6.37
N TYR A 296 -12.65 21.51 -7.68
CA TYR A 296 -12.54 20.43 -8.65
C TYR A 296 -11.08 19.98 -8.75
N ALA A 297 -10.89 18.68 -8.89
CA ALA A 297 -9.58 18.09 -8.95
C ALA A 297 -9.58 16.88 -9.87
N GLU A 298 -8.41 16.51 -10.35
CA GLU A 298 -8.16 15.31 -11.15
C GLU A 298 -7.16 14.39 -10.42
N PRO A 299 -7.20 13.07 -10.66
CA PRO A 299 -6.33 12.12 -9.96
C PRO A 299 -4.86 12.26 -10.38
N VAL A 300 -3.97 12.00 -9.44
CA VAL A 300 -2.52 11.93 -9.65
C VAL A 300 -2.08 10.49 -9.45
N THR A 301 -1.44 9.95 -10.48
CA THR A 301 -0.87 8.60 -10.44
C THR A 301 0.58 8.68 -9.98
N GLY A 302 0.95 7.82 -9.04
CA GLY A 302 2.30 7.63 -8.57
C GLY A 302 2.71 6.17 -8.71
N LEU A 303 3.81 5.82 -8.04
CA LEU A 303 4.41 4.49 -8.11
C LEU A 303 4.62 3.96 -6.70
N ALA A 304 4.24 2.71 -6.48
CA ALA A 304 4.54 1.98 -5.25
C ALA A 304 5.27 0.69 -5.58
N ARG A 305 6.09 0.22 -4.64
CA ARG A 305 6.62 -1.14 -4.63
C ARG A 305 5.80 -1.96 -3.64
N LEU A 306 5.28 -3.11 -4.07
CA LEU A 306 4.69 -4.12 -3.18
C LEU A 306 5.80 -4.96 -2.56
N GLN A 307 6.48 -4.40 -1.57
CA GLN A 307 7.70 -4.94 -0.99
C GLN A 307 7.41 -5.99 0.09
N ILE A 308 8.24 -7.04 0.16
CA ILE A 308 8.11 -8.04 1.23
C ILE A 308 8.46 -7.43 2.59
N VAL A 309 7.71 -7.77 3.62
CA VAL A 309 7.98 -7.37 5.01
C VAL A 309 9.41 -7.71 5.46
N ALA A 310 9.91 -8.90 5.13
CA ALA A 310 11.31 -9.29 5.37
C ALA A 310 12.32 -8.25 4.84
N SER A 311 12.12 -7.78 3.60
CA SER A 311 12.96 -6.76 2.98
C SER A 311 12.78 -5.40 3.66
N CYS A 312 11.53 -4.99 3.94
CA CYS A 312 11.26 -3.74 4.67
C CYS A 312 11.95 -3.70 6.04
N ARG A 313 11.97 -4.82 6.77
CA ARG A 313 12.63 -4.93 8.09
C ARG A 313 14.14 -4.80 7.98
N LYS A 314 14.74 -5.45 6.97
CA LYS A 314 16.20 -5.41 6.77
C LYS A 314 16.67 -4.00 6.40
N GLN A 315 15.88 -3.27 5.62
CA GLN A 315 16.25 -1.97 5.05
C GLN A 315 15.69 -0.76 5.81
N ALA A 316 14.90 -0.98 6.86
CA ALA A 316 14.15 0.08 7.53
C ALA A 316 13.36 0.97 6.55
N ALA A 317 12.67 0.33 5.59
CA ALA A 317 11.98 1.05 4.51
C ALA A 317 10.89 2.00 5.06
N PRO A 318 10.70 3.20 4.45
CA PRO A 318 9.67 4.13 4.88
C PRO A 318 8.28 3.67 4.43
N ILE A 319 7.62 2.89 5.28
CA ILE A 319 6.34 2.21 4.97
C ILE A 319 5.09 3.09 5.13
N PHE A 320 5.20 4.27 5.75
CA PHE A 320 4.04 5.07 6.12
C PHE A 320 3.64 6.06 5.03
N TRP A 321 2.42 5.94 4.56
CA TRP A 321 1.78 6.89 3.66
C TRP A 321 1.24 8.06 4.47
N THR A 322 1.77 9.25 4.21
CA THR A 322 1.43 10.50 4.90
C THR A 322 0.85 11.52 3.93
N ARG A 323 -0.15 12.28 4.38
CA ARG A 323 -0.72 13.36 3.58
C ARG A 323 0.31 14.48 3.42
N GLN A 324 0.54 14.87 2.18
CA GLN A 324 1.27 16.08 1.82
C GLN A 324 0.34 17.04 1.08
N SER A 325 0.50 18.34 1.37
CA SER A 325 -0.31 19.39 0.78
C SER A 325 0.62 20.49 0.27
N SER A 326 0.82 20.53 -1.04
CA SER A 326 1.65 21.51 -1.72
C SER A 326 0.88 22.02 -2.92
N PHE A 327 0.25 23.18 -2.82
CA PHE A 327 -0.61 23.71 -3.88
C PHE A 327 0.11 23.70 -5.24
N PRO A 328 -0.50 23.15 -6.32
CA PRO A 328 -1.90 22.73 -6.45
C PRO A 328 -2.18 21.25 -6.11
N TYR A 329 -1.26 20.54 -5.46
CA TYR A 329 -1.34 19.11 -5.18
C TYR A 329 -1.77 18.79 -3.74
N LEU A 330 -2.65 17.79 -3.63
CA LEU A 330 -2.98 17.11 -2.39
C LEU A 330 -2.66 15.63 -2.59
N THR A 331 -1.48 15.22 -2.15
CA THR A 331 -0.95 13.87 -2.38
C THR A 331 -0.69 13.15 -1.07
N VAL A 332 -0.40 11.86 -1.17
CA VAL A 332 0.04 11.02 -0.08
C VAL A 332 1.34 10.36 -0.51
N THR A 333 2.37 10.47 0.32
CA THR A 333 3.72 9.98 0.00
C THR A 333 4.33 9.26 1.19
N GLY A 334 5.34 8.43 0.92
CA GLY A 334 6.12 7.71 1.93
C GLY A 334 7.24 8.54 2.56
N ARG A 335 7.51 9.75 2.06
CA ARG A 335 8.61 10.58 2.57
C ARG A 335 8.26 11.16 3.94
N ASN A 336 9.16 11.00 4.90
CA ASN A 336 9.12 11.75 6.16
C ASN A 336 9.27 13.23 5.83
N SER A 337 8.25 14.02 6.14
CA SER A 337 8.25 15.48 6.05
C SER A 337 9.12 16.12 7.12
#